data_AF-A0A519UML7-F1
#
_entry.id   AF-A0A519UML7-F1
#
_cell.length_a   1.000
_cell.length_b   1.000
_cell.length_c   1.000
_cell.angle_alpha   90.00
_cell.angle_beta   90.00
_cell.angle_gamma   90.00
#
_symmetry.space_group_name_H-M   'P 1'
#
loop_
_entity.id
_entity.type
_entity.pdbx_description
1 polymer ?
#
loop_
_entity_poly.entity_id
_entity_poly.type
_entity_poly.pdbx_seq_one_letter_code
_entity_poly.pdbx_strand_id
1 'polypeptide(L)'
;MVNPIQYIGTDAFTGALARAAGENVGSYDYSIGTLTAGGNYELSLATGSSFAITKKAITITATANQKKVFGESNPVYAYTPSPALLGTDTFTGALARATGENVGTYDYNLGTLSAGNNYELTLATGSSFAITKKAITITPTSNQKKVFGEANPVQGRM
;
A
#
# COMPACT_ATOMS: atom_id res chain seq x y z
N MET A 1 -20.52 14.81 27.53
CA MET A 1 -20.82 14.95 28.96
C MET A 1 -21.41 13.64 29.43
N VAL A 2 -20.75 12.92 30.32
CA VAL A 2 -21.31 11.70 30.92
C VAL A 2 -22.07 12.15 32.16
N ASN A 3 -23.37 11.87 32.22
CA ASN A 3 -24.16 12.16 33.41
C ASN A 3 -23.63 11.29 34.57
N PRO A 4 -23.37 11.85 35.77
CA PRO A 4 -22.96 11.05 36.91
C PRO A 4 -24.13 10.18 37.36
N ILE A 5 -23.90 8.87 37.44
CA ILE A 5 -24.83 7.89 37.99
C ILE A 5 -24.93 8.14 39.50
N GLN A 6 -26.09 8.58 39.99
CA GLN A 6 -26.35 8.65 41.43
C GLN A 6 -26.81 7.27 41.91
N TYR A 7 -25.91 6.55 42.58
CA TYR A 7 -26.26 5.36 43.35
C TYR A 7 -26.85 5.74 44.70
N ILE A 8 -27.83 4.96 45.16
CA ILE A 8 -28.36 5.01 46.53
C ILE A 8 -27.84 3.77 47.29
N GLY A 9 -27.07 3.95 48.36
CA GLY A 9 -26.64 2.84 49.23
C GLY A 9 -25.46 1.99 48.72
N THR A 10 -25.49 0.67 48.98
CA THR A 10 -24.43 -0.32 48.67
C THR A 10 -24.51 -0.91 47.27
N ASP A 11 -25.36 -0.34 46.41
CA ASP A 11 -25.61 -0.87 45.07
C ASP A 11 -24.38 -0.71 44.16
N ALA A 12 -24.09 -1.77 43.39
CA ALA A 12 -22.90 -1.85 42.55
C ALA A 12 -23.20 -2.59 41.25
N PHE A 13 -22.57 -2.16 40.16
CA PHE A 13 -22.53 -2.96 38.94
C PHE A 13 -21.65 -4.20 39.14
N THR A 14 -22.12 -5.33 38.63
CA THR A 14 -21.31 -6.55 38.46
C THR A 14 -21.53 -7.11 37.05
N GLY A 15 -20.64 -8.01 36.60
CA GLY A 15 -20.65 -8.52 35.22
C GLY A 15 -20.04 -7.53 34.22
N ALA A 16 -20.34 -7.71 32.93
CA ALA A 16 -19.73 -6.93 31.85
C ALA A 16 -20.69 -6.68 30.68
N LEU A 17 -20.45 -5.58 29.96
CA LEU A 17 -20.99 -5.41 28.61
C LEU A 17 -20.39 -6.47 27.67
N ALA A 18 -21.15 -6.80 26.64
CA ALA A 18 -20.68 -7.63 25.53
C ALA A 18 -20.67 -6.78 24.24
N ARG A 19 -20.09 -7.35 23.18
CA ARG A 19 -20.13 -6.79 21.82
C ARG A 19 -20.45 -7.90 20.83
N ALA A 20 -20.95 -7.52 19.66
CA ALA A 20 -21.05 -8.43 18.53
C ALA A 20 -19.68 -9.07 18.20
N ALA A 21 -19.70 -10.36 17.84
CA ALA A 21 -18.49 -11.11 17.49
C ALA A 21 -17.89 -10.63 16.15
N GLY A 22 -16.57 -10.75 16.02
CA GLY A 22 -15.82 -10.41 14.81
C GLY A 22 -14.61 -9.55 15.10
N GLU A 23 -13.62 -9.64 14.21
CA GLU A 23 -12.30 -8.98 14.36
C GLU A 23 -11.89 -8.17 13.12
N ASN A 24 -12.77 -8.10 12.11
CA ASN A 24 -12.52 -7.29 10.91
C ASN A 24 -12.75 -5.80 11.21
N VAL A 25 -12.17 -4.93 10.39
CA VAL A 25 -12.42 -3.49 10.46
C VAL A 25 -13.91 -3.22 10.29
N GLY A 26 -14.47 -2.44 11.21
CA GLY A 26 -15.90 -2.16 11.26
C GLY A 26 -16.35 -1.57 12.57
N SER A 27 -17.66 -1.32 12.65
CA SER A 27 -18.34 -0.90 13.86
C SER A 27 -19.17 -2.06 14.40
N TYR A 28 -19.06 -2.31 15.69
CA TYR A 28 -19.70 -3.40 16.40
C TYR A 28 -20.56 -2.82 17.52
N ASP A 29 -21.84 -3.20 17.54
CA ASP A 29 -22.74 -2.73 18.58
C ASP A 29 -22.40 -3.38 19.93
N TYR A 30 -22.53 -2.59 20.99
CA TYR A 30 -22.52 -3.12 22.35
C TYR A 30 -23.86 -3.78 22.66
N SER A 31 -23.82 -4.79 23.52
CA SER A 31 -25.00 -5.36 24.14
C SER A 31 -24.81 -5.45 25.66
N ILE A 32 -25.90 -5.50 26.39
CA ILE A 32 -25.87 -5.82 27.82
C ILE A 32 -25.59 -7.33 27.89
N GLY A 33 -24.35 -7.66 28.22
CA GLY A 33 -23.90 -9.04 28.40
C GLY A 33 -24.35 -9.57 29.74
N THR A 34 -23.40 -9.76 30.65
CA THR A 34 -23.67 -10.17 32.04
C THR A 34 -23.83 -8.99 32.99
N LEU A 35 -23.73 -7.75 32.49
CA LEU A 35 -23.83 -6.54 33.30
C LEU A 35 -25.18 -6.47 34.02
N THR A 36 -25.15 -6.28 35.32
CA THR A 36 -26.33 -6.08 36.17
C THR A 36 -26.02 -5.08 37.28
N ALA A 37 -27.03 -4.31 37.69
CA ALA A 37 -27.00 -3.49 38.92
C ALA A 37 -27.86 -4.09 40.04
N GLY A 38 -28.31 -5.35 39.89
CA GLY A 38 -29.30 -5.97 40.77
C GLY A 38 -30.74 -5.80 40.25
N GLY A 39 -31.69 -6.51 40.88
CA GLY A 39 -33.08 -6.61 40.40
C GLY A 39 -33.93 -5.35 40.54
N ASN A 40 -33.41 -4.31 41.21
CA ASN A 40 -34.10 -3.04 41.37
C ASN A 40 -33.92 -2.09 40.18
N TYR A 41 -33.07 -2.44 39.20
CA TYR A 41 -32.68 -1.57 38.11
C TYR A 41 -32.95 -2.22 36.75
N GLU A 42 -33.53 -1.45 35.83
CA GLU A 42 -33.57 -1.79 34.42
C GLU A 42 -32.37 -1.15 33.72
N LEU A 43 -31.67 -1.93 32.89
CA LEU A 43 -30.49 -1.47 32.17
C LEU A 43 -30.81 -1.27 30.70
N SER A 44 -30.41 -0.12 30.16
CA SER A 44 -30.50 0.21 28.74
C SER A 44 -29.20 0.82 28.26
N LEU A 45 -28.78 0.51 27.03
CA LEU A 45 -27.65 1.16 26.39
C LEU A 45 -28.07 2.50 25.78
N ALA A 46 -27.19 3.50 25.93
CA ALA A 46 -27.36 4.77 25.22
C ALA A 46 -27.20 4.54 23.71
N THR A 47 -28.14 5.09 22.93
CA THR A 47 -28.12 5.01 21.47
C THR A 47 -26.86 5.63 20.88
N GLY A 48 -26.29 5.01 19.84
CA GLY A 48 -25.12 5.52 19.13
C GLY A 48 -23.77 5.15 19.75
N SER A 49 -23.75 4.28 20.77
CA SER A 49 -22.50 3.74 21.31
C SER A 49 -22.10 2.48 20.56
N SER A 50 -20.93 2.49 19.92
CA SER A 50 -20.37 1.30 19.25
C SER A 50 -18.87 1.13 19.54
N PHE A 51 -18.38 -0.08 19.33
CA PHE A 51 -16.97 -0.44 19.36
C PHE A 51 -16.42 -0.44 17.94
N ALA A 52 -15.37 0.32 17.68
CA ALA A 52 -14.74 0.39 16.36
C ALA A 52 -13.44 -0.42 16.31
N ILE A 53 -13.31 -1.28 15.30
CA ILE A 53 -12.04 -1.87 14.88
C ILE A 53 -11.53 -1.05 13.70
N THR A 54 -10.36 -0.44 13.85
CA THR A 54 -9.74 0.43 12.84
C THR A 54 -8.69 -0.31 12.02
N LYS A 55 -8.40 0.22 10.83
CA LYS A 55 -7.42 -0.38 9.92
C LYS A 55 -6.03 -0.39 10.53
N LYS A 56 -5.29 -1.47 10.29
CA LYS A 56 -3.86 -1.54 10.59
C LYS A 56 -3.07 -0.85 9.47
N ALA A 57 -2.29 0.17 9.84
CA ALA A 57 -1.42 0.85 8.89
C ALA A 57 -0.22 -0.03 8.49
N ILE A 58 0.07 -0.07 7.19
CA ILE A 58 1.21 -0.76 6.60
C ILE A 58 1.88 0.20 5.61
N THR A 59 3.18 0.40 5.78
CA THR A 59 3.99 1.17 4.83
C THR A 59 4.66 0.21 3.85
N ILE A 60 4.45 0.45 2.56
CA ILE A 60 5.09 -0.25 1.46
C ILE A 60 6.33 0.52 1.04
N THR A 61 7.48 -0.12 0.99
CA THR A 61 8.74 0.48 0.50
C THR A 61 9.17 -0.24 -0.75
N ALA A 62 9.21 0.45 -1.89
CA ALA A 62 9.72 -0.13 -3.12
C ALA A 62 11.21 -0.48 -2.96
N THR A 63 11.64 -1.61 -3.54
CA THR A 63 13.06 -1.98 -3.54
C THR A 63 13.87 -0.94 -4.33
N ALA A 64 15.00 -0.51 -3.76
CA ALA A 64 15.84 0.51 -4.37
C ALA A 64 16.47 0.05 -5.69
N ASN A 65 16.84 1.02 -6.54
CA ASN A 65 17.62 0.82 -7.78
C ASN A 65 16.99 -0.09 -8.84
N GLN A 66 15.70 -0.36 -8.75
CA GLN A 66 14.95 -1.05 -9.80
C GLN A 66 14.93 -0.22 -11.09
N LYS A 67 15.15 -0.89 -12.23
CA LYS A 67 15.30 -0.25 -13.52
C LYS A 67 15.00 -1.19 -14.68
N LYS A 68 14.86 -0.62 -15.88
CA LYS A 68 14.92 -1.35 -17.15
C LYS A 68 15.71 -0.56 -18.20
N VAL A 69 16.10 -1.21 -19.28
CA VAL A 69 16.64 -0.53 -20.46
C VAL A 69 15.49 -0.06 -21.36
N PHE A 70 15.68 1.07 -22.04
CA PHE A 70 14.71 1.59 -23.01
C PHE A 70 14.32 0.53 -24.07
N GLY A 71 13.02 0.35 -24.24
CA GLY A 71 12.44 -0.66 -25.13
C GLY A 71 12.21 -2.04 -24.49
N GLU A 72 12.66 -2.28 -23.26
CA GLU A 72 12.33 -3.50 -22.52
C GLU A 72 10.94 -3.41 -21.86
N SER A 73 10.32 -4.56 -21.60
CA SER A 73 9.08 -4.64 -20.82
C SER A 73 9.30 -4.19 -19.38
N ASN A 74 8.25 -3.69 -18.72
CA ASN A 74 8.32 -3.38 -17.30
C ASN A 74 8.49 -4.68 -16.49
N PRO A 75 9.39 -4.73 -15.48
CA PRO A 75 9.45 -5.84 -14.56
C PRO A 75 8.28 -5.78 -13.57
N VAL A 76 8.10 -6.85 -12.79
CA VAL A 76 7.30 -6.76 -11.56
C VAL A 76 8.10 -5.95 -10.55
N TYR A 77 7.49 -4.91 -9.98
CA TYR A 77 8.16 -4.05 -9.02
C TYR A 77 8.18 -4.70 -7.64
N ALA A 78 9.37 -4.99 -7.14
CA ALA A 78 9.59 -5.53 -5.81
C ALA A 78 9.39 -4.46 -4.73
N TYR A 79 8.91 -4.88 -3.56
CA TYR A 79 8.66 -4.02 -2.40
C TYR A 79 8.75 -4.81 -1.10
N THR A 80 8.91 -4.09 0.02
CA THR A 80 8.88 -4.63 1.38
C THR A 80 7.82 -3.91 2.20
N PRO A 81 6.85 -4.62 2.80
CA PRO A 81 5.89 -4.04 3.72
C PRO A 81 6.49 -3.91 5.14
N SER A 82 6.06 -2.89 5.89
CA SER A 82 6.36 -2.75 7.30
C SER A 82 5.20 -2.09 8.06
N PRO A 83 4.69 -2.71 9.14
CA PRO A 83 5.00 -4.07 9.60
C PRO A 83 4.49 -5.15 8.62
N ALA A 84 4.72 -6.43 8.94
CA ALA A 84 4.13 -7.55 8.19
C ALA A 84 2.61 -7.62 8.39
N LEU A 85 1.92 -8.24 7.42
CA LEU A 85 0.52 -8.64 7.56
C LEU A 85 0.36 -9.67 8.68
N LEU A 86 -0.84 -9.76 9.25
CA LEU A 86 -1.12 -10.65 10.37
C LEU A 86 -1.50 -12.05 9.89
N GLY A 87 -1.03 -13.07 10.61
CA GLY A 87 -1.43 -14.46 10.41
C GLY A 87 -1.22 -14.93 8.97
N THR A 88 -2.31 -15.30 8.31
CA THR A 88 -2.34 -15.83 6.94
C THR A 88 -2.77 -14.80 5.90
N ASP A 89 -2.88 -13.52 6.26
CA ASP A 89 -3.27 -12.46 5.33
C ASP A 89 -2.21 -12.27 4.25
N THR A 90 -2.67 -12.02 3.02
CA THR A 90 -1.80 -11.93 1.84
C THR A 90 -2.05 -10.65 1.05
N PHE A 91 -1.01 -10.15 0.39
CA PHE A 91 -1.17 -9.10 -0.61
C PHE A 91 -1.78 -9.64 -1.90
N THR A 92 -2.50 -8.77 -2.60
CA THR A 92 -3.04 -8.98 -3.95
C THR A 92 -2.70 -7.79 -4.84
N GLY A 93 -2.80 -7.95 -6.16
CA GLY A 93 -2.43 -6.92 -7.12
C GLY A 93 -0.93 -6.68 -7.18
N ALA A 94 -0.52 -5.50 -7.65
CA ALA A 94 0.88 -5.15 -7.82
C ALA A 94 1.12 -3.65 -7.61
N LEU A 95 2.31 -3.34 -7.10
CA LEU A 95 2.85 -1.98 -7.12
C LEU A 95 2.95 -1.50 -8.58
N ALA A 96 2.84 -0.19 -8.79
CA ALA A 96 2.99 0.43 -10.11
C ALA A 96 3.91 1.66 -10.04
N ARG A 97 4.14 2.29 -11.20
CA ARG A 97 4.88 3.55 -11.32
C ARG A 97 4.14 4.54 -12.20
N ALA A 98 4.57 5.80 -12.18
CA ALA A 98 4.10 6.82 -13.11
C ALA A 98 4.28 6.38 -14.58
N THR A 99 3.33 6.76 -15.43
CA THR A 99 3.32 6.42 -16.87
C THR A 99 4.49 7.07 -17.62
N GLY A 100 4.99 6.39 -18.66
CA GLY A 100 6.02 6.91 -19.56
C GLY A 100 7.11 5.88 -19.82
N GLU A 101 7.75 5.99 -20.98
CA GLU A 101 8.67 4.97 -21.50
C GLU A 101 10.02 5.54 -21.96
N ASN A 102 10.18 6.87 -21.92
CA ASN A 102 11.44 7.51 -22.26
C ASN A 102 12.47 7.30 -21.14
N VAL A 103 13.75 7.52 -21.47
CA VAL A 103 14.83 7.50 -20.49
C VAL A 103 14.55 8.56 -19.42
N GLY A 104 14.58 8.14 -18.16
CA GLY A 104 14.23 9.01 -17.04
C GLY A 104 13.94 8.24 -15.76
N THR A 105 13.43 8.97 -14.77
CA THR A 105 13.07 8.46 -13.45
C THR A 105 11.56 8.61 -13.25
N TYR A 106 10.94 7.58 -12.67
CA TYR A 106 9.49 7.48 -12.50
C TYR A 106 9.16 7.08 -11.07
N ASP A 107 8.32 7.87 -10.40
CA ASP A 107 7.92 7.58 -9.03
C ASP A 107 6.98 6.37 -8.95
N TYR A 108 7.11 5.60 -7.88
CA TYR A 108 6.19 4.51 -7.57
C TYR A 108 4.85 5.03 -7.08
N ASN A 109 3.81 4.21 -7.25
CA ASN A 109 2.50 4.36 -6.63
C ASN A 109 1.95 2.97 -6.27
N LEU A 110 0.92 2.91 -5.43
CA LEU A 110 0.37 1.63 -4.98
C LEU A 110 -0.21 0.78 -6.12
N GLY A 111 -0.55 1.36 -7.28
CA GLY A 111 -1.13 0.61 -8.39
C GLY A 111 -2.40 -0.12 -7.95
N THR A 112 -2.40 -1.45 -8.11
CA THR A 112 -3.49 -2.32 -7.66
C THR A 112 -3.16 -3.07 -6.36
N LEU A 113 -2.01 -2.77 -5.73
CA LEU A 113 -1.57 -3.43 -4.52
C LEU A 113 -2.57 -3.22 -3.39
N SER A 114 -3.03 -4.33 -2.80
CA SER A 114 -3.99 -4.34 -1.71
C SER A 114 -3.67 -5.42 -0.69
N ALA A 115 -3.92 -5.15 0.59
CA ALA A 115 -3.91 -6.14 1.67
C ALA A 115 -5.33 -6.44 2.20
N GLY A 116 -6.37 -6.03 1.46
CA GLY A 116 -7.76 -6.14 1.88
C GLY A 116 -8.23 -5.00 2.78
N ASN A 117 -9.46 -5.12 3.30
CA ASN A 117 -10.17 -4.03 3.97
C ASN A 117 -9.67 -3.75 5.40
N ASN A 118 -8.95 -4.69 6.01
CA ASN A 118 -8.46 -4.56 7.37
C ASN A 118 -7.18 -3.71 7.49
N TYR A 119 -6.60 -3.33 6.34
CA TYR A 119 -5.32 -2.64 6.28
C TYR A 119 -5.45 -1.33 5.52
N GLU A 120 -4.63 -0.37 5.94
CA GLU A 120 -4.42 0.88 5.22
C GLU A 120 -2.99 0.89 4.70
N LEU A 121 -2.84 0.92 3.38
CA LEU A 121 -1.55 0.92 2.73
C LEU A 121 -1.11 2.35 2.43
N THR A 122 0.14 2.67 2.78
CA THR A 122 0.82 3.88 2.35
C THR A 122 2.12 3.52 1.64
N LEU A 123 2.59 4.40 0.76
CA LEU A 123 3.86 4.20 0.05
C LEU A 123 4.95 5.09 0.66
N ALA A 124 6.08 4.51 1.04
CA ALA A 124 7.25 5.26 1.47
C ALA A 124 7.83 6.09 0.31
N THR A 125 8.30 7.28 0.62
CA THR A 125 8.95 8.17 -0.34
C THR A 125 10.44 7.86 -0.49
N GLY A 126 11.08 8.38 -1.54
CA GLY A 126 12.54 8.33 -1.73
C GLY A 126 13.06 7.19 -2.60
N SER A 127 12.20 6.31 -3.12
CA SER A 127 12.55 5.32 -4.14
C SER A 127 11.80 5.59 -5.44
N SER A 128 12.45 5.33 -6.56
CA SER A 128 11.91 5.51 -7.91
C SER A 128 12.43 4.45 -8.87
N PHE A 129 11.75 4.29 -10.01
CA PHE A 129 12.12 3.37 -11.07
C PHE A 129 12.87 4.12 -12.17
N ALA A 130 13.99 3.58 -12.64
CA ALA A 130 14.77 4.20 -13.72
C ALA A 130 14.57 3.47 -15.07
N ILE A 131 14.41 4.23 -16.14
CA ILE A 131 14.56 3.74 -17.51
C ILE A 131 15.90 4.23 -18.04
N THR A 132 16.82 3.31 -18.35
CA THR A 132 18.18 3.63 -18.81
C THR A 132 18.30 3.58 -20.34
N LYS A 133 19.31 4.26 -20.88
CA LYS A 133 19.57 4.28 -22.33
C LYS A 133 19.89 2.87 -22.85
N LYS A 134 19.34 2.53 -24.01
CA LYS A 134 19.78 1.37 -24.80
C LYS A 134 21.08 1.72 -25.53
N ALA A 135 22.12 0.94 -25.29
CA ALA A 135 23.40 1.12 -25.99
C ALA A 135 23.26 0.67 -27.45
N ILE A 136 23.76 1.51 -28.37
CA ILE A 136 23.89 1.19 -29.80
C ILE A 136 25.34 1.50 -30.18
N THR A 137 26.03 0.53 -30.75
CA THR A 137 27.40 0.70 -31.27
C THR A 137 27.32 0.88 -32.78
N ILE A 138 27.93 1.96 -33.27
CA ILE A 138 28.05 2.21 -34.71
C ILE A 138 29.47 1.81 -35.13
N THR A 139 29.57 0.90 -36.09
CA THR A 139 30.85 0.49 -36.68
C THR A 139 30.97 1.12 -38.07
N PRO A 140 31.90 2.07 -38.29
CA PRO A 140 32.11 2.62 -39.62
C PRO A 140 32.65 1.54 -40.55
N THR A 141 32.25 1.58 -41.83
CA THR A 141 32.81 0.70 -42.86
C THR A 141 34.31 0.93 -42.93
N SER A 142 35.09 -0.14 -42.72
CA SER A 142 36.55 -0.09 -42.76
C SER A 142 37.06 0.17 -44.19
N ASN A 143 38.28 0.69 -44.29
CA ASN A 143 38.99 0.90 -45.56
C ASN A 143 38.32 1.86 -46.57
N GLN A 144 37.44 2.76 -46.11
CA GLN A 144 36.92 3.83 -46.97
C GLN A 144 38.05 4.78 -47.37
N LYS A 145 38.23 4.94 -48.68
CA LYS A 145 39.22 5.83 -49.31
C LYS A 145 38.62 6.48 -50.56
N LYS A 146 39.18 7.61 -50.97
CA LYS A 146 38.98 8.20 -52.30
C LYS A 146 40.29 8.71 -52.86
N VAL A 147 40.36 8.83 -54.19
CA VAL A 147 41.45 9.56 -54.84
C VAL A 147 41.13 11.07 -54.83
N PHE A 148 42.16 11.93 -54.78
CA PHE A 148 41.98 13.38 -54.82
C PHE A 148 41.26 13.79 -56.12
N GLY A 149 40.18 14.56 -55.99
CA GLY A 149 39.31 14.96 -57.10
C GLY A 149 38.09 14.05 -57.33
N GLU A 150 38.03 12.87 -56.73
CA GLU A 150 36.86 11.99 -56.83
C GLU A 150 35.78 12.34 -55.80
N ALA A 151 34.55 11.94 -56.12
CA ALA A 151 33.41 12.00 -55.21
C ALA A 151 33.70 11.19 -53.93
N ASN A 152 33.10 11.62 -52.81
CA ASN A 152 33.24 10.89 -51.55
C ASN A 152 32.63 9.48 -51.67
N PRO A 153 33.24 8.46 -51.04
CA PRO A 153 32.61 7.15 -50.96
C PRO A 153 31.28 7.28 -50.21
N VAL A 154 30.28 6.52 -50.66
CA VAL A 154 28.99 6.48 -49.98
C VAL A 154 29.22 5.88 -48.60
N GLN A 155 29.09 6.71 -47.57
CA GLN A 155 29.08 6.22 -46.19
C GLN A 155 27.86 5.31 -46.07
N GLY A 156 28.09 4.04 -45.70
CA GLY A 156 27.02 3.05 -45.52
C GLY A 156 25.89 3.65 -44.69
N ARG A 157 24.66 3.58 -45.21
CA ARG A 157 23.47 3.99 -44.45
C ARG A 157 23.21 2.95 -43.37
N MET A 158 22.77 3.46 -42.22
CA MET A 158 22.32 2.71 -41.05
C MET A 158 21.30 1.63 -41.42
#